data_AF-A0A3D3UMW8-F1
#
_entry.id   AF-A0A3D3UMW8-F1
#
_cell.length_a   1.000
_cell.length_b   1.000
_cell.length_c   1.000
_cell.angle_alpha   90.00
_cell.angle_beta   90.00
_cell.angle_gamma   90.00
#
_symmetry.space_group_name_H-M   'P 1'
#
loop_
_entity.id
_entity.type
_entity.pdbx_description
1 polymer ?
#
loop_
_entity_poly.entity_id
_entity_poly.type
_entity_poly.pdbx_seq_one_letter_code
_entity_poly.pdbx_strand_id
1 'polypeptide(L)' 'MELIDTHCHLTFEQLAGDIDAVLERSRAAGVAGWITVGTDPEQNRKVVELAGRFE' A
#
# COMPACT_ATOMS: atom_id res chain seq x y z
N MET A 1 10.69 10.40 14.70
CA MET A 1 9.28 9.94 14.76
C MET A 1 8.99 9.31 13.42
N GLU A 2 8.59 8.04 13.38
CA GLU A 2 8.22 7.36 12.13
C GLU A 2 6.73 7.58 11.87
N LEU A 3 6.37 8.08 10.69
CA LEU A 3 4.98 8.20 10.28
C LEU A 3 4.55 6.88 9.64
N ILE A 4 3.54 6.24 10.21
CA ILE A 4 2.97 5.00 9.66
C ILE A 4 1.56 5.31 9.18
N ASP A 5 1.27 5.01 7.92
CA ASP A 5 -0.09 5.01 7.41
C ASP A 5 -0.79 3.74 7.89
N THR A 6 -1.62 3.88 8.93
CA THR A 6 -2.26 2.75 9.58
C THR A 6 -3.45 2.16 8.82
N HIS A 7 -3.93 2.83 7.76
CA HIS A 7 -5.07 2.35 6.97
C HIS A 7 -5.05 2.95 5.56
N CYS A 8 -4.73 2.12 4.58
CA CYS A 8 -4.79 2.51 3.17
C CYS A 8 -5.35 1.38 2.29
N HIS A 9 -5.69 1.72 1.04
CA HIS A 9 -6.20 0.78 0.04
C HIS A 9 -5.32 0.83 -1.22
N LEU A 10 -4.08 0.31 -1.11
CA LEU A 10 -3.10 0.36 -2.21
C LEU A 10 -3.51 -0.49 -3.42
N THR A 11 -4.38 -1.49 -3.26
CA THR A 11 -4.78 -2.38 -4.37
C THR A 11 -5.99 -1.87 -5.16
N PHE A 12 -6.53 -0.69 -4.82
CA PHE A 12 -7.66 -0.10 -5.52
C PHE A 12 -7.26 0.40 -6.91
N GLU A 13 -8.19 0.33 -7.86
CA GLU A 13 -7.96 0.60 -9.29
C GLU A 13 -7.30 1.97 -9.54
N GLN A 14 -7.64 2.96 -8.72
CA GLN A 14 -7.11 4.33 -8.78
C GLN A 14 -5.59 4.40 -8.53
N LEU A 15 -5.03 3.43 -7.81
CA LEU A 15 -3.61 3.38 -7.44
C LEU A 15 -2.88 2.18 -8.06
N ALA A 16 -3.59 1.09 -8.36
CA ALA A 16 -3.01 -0.21 -8.75
C ALA A 16 -2.03 -0.14 -9.94
N GLY A 17 -2.23 0.80 -10.86
CA GLY A 17 -1.34 1.00 -12.02
C GLY A 17 -0.06 1.80 -11.75
N ASP A 18 0.09 2.42 -10.58
CA ASP A 18 1.18 3.37 -10.26
C ASP A 18 1.71 3.21 -8.83
N ILE A 19 1.68 2.00 -8.26
CA ILE A 19 2.01 1.76 -6.85
C ILE A 19 3.43 2.17 -6.49
N ASP A 20 4.39 1.94 -7.37
CA ASP A 20 5.79 2.27 -7.08
C ASP A 20 5.96 3.80 -6.93
N ALA A 21 5.33 4.59 -7.80
CA ALA A 21 5.39 6.04 -7.68
C ALA A 21 4.56 6.57 -6.50
N VAL A 22 3.46 5.92 -6.13
CA VAL A 22 2.71 6.23 -4.90
C VAL A 22 3.60 6.04 -3.67
N LEU A 23 4.31 4.92 -3.58
CA LEU A 23 5.21 4.62 -2.46
C LEU A 23 6.43 5.55 -2.43
N GLU A 24 6.98 5.92 -3.59
CA GLU A 24 8.06 6.91 -3.63
C GLU A 24 7.61 8.29 -3.13
N ARG A 25 6.44 8.76 -3.55
CA ARG A 25 5.90 10.04 -3.08
C ARG A 25 5.59 10.02 -1.58
N SER A 26 5.04 8.91 -1.06
CA SER A 26 4.74 8.81 0.38
C SER A 26 6.00 8.74 1.23
N ARG A 27 7.07 8.05 0.77
CA ARG A 27 8.40 8.08 1.40
C ARG A 27 8.97 9.49 1.42
N ALA A 28 8.91 10.22 0.31
CA ALA A 28 9.36 11.61 0.24
C ALA A 28 8.60 12.54 1.19
N ALA A 29 7.34 12.22 1.51
CA ALA A 29 6.52 12.91 2.51
C ALA A 29 6.78 12.46 3.96
N GLY A 30 7.68 11.50 4.20
CA GLY A 30 8.08 11.02 5.52
C GLY A 30 7.34 9.78 6.03
N VAL A 31 6.50 9.14 5.22
CA VAL A 31 5.85 7.88 5.60
C VAL A 31 6.87 6.74 5.54
N ALA A 32 7.02 6.03 6.65
CA ALA A 32 7.98 4.94 6.85
C ALA A 32 7.34 3.54 6.72
N GLY A 33 6.01 3.43 6.78
CA GLY A 33 5.29 2.16 6.66
C GLY A 33 3.81 2.34 6.35
N TRP A 34 3.19 1.27 5.84
CA TRP A 34 1.80 1.23 5.40
C TRP A 34 1.13 -0.07 5.84
N ILE A 35 -0.09 0.04 6.35
CA ILE A 35 -1.00 -1.09 6.54
C ILE A 35 -2.09 -0.95 5.47
N THR A 36 -1.98 -1.76 4.42
CA THR A 36 -2.98 -1.79 3.34
C THR A 36 -4.00 -2.91 3.59
N VAL A 37 -5.28 -2.61 3.43
CA VAL A 37 -6.37 -3.54 3.73
C VAL A 37 -7.25 -3.80 2.51
N GLY A 38 -7.77 -5.03 2.42
CA GLY A 38 -8.79 -5.41 1.44
C GLY A 38 -10.19 -5.30 2.03
N THR A 39 -11.18 -5.05 1.18
CA THR A 39 -12.60 -4.94 1.56
C THR A 39 -13.39 -6.23 1.36
N ASP A 40 -12.80 -7.20 0.67
CA ASP A 40 -13.41 -8.47 0.29
C ASP A 40 -12.32 -9.54 0.04
N PRO A 41 -12.67 -10.83 -0.11
CA PRO A 41 -11.68 -11.89 -0.32
C PRO A 41 -10.81 -11.74 -1.58
N GLU A 42 -11.30 -11.10 -2.64
CA GLU A 42 -10.50 -10.86 -3.85
C GLU A 42 -9.44 -9.79 -3.57
N GLN A 43 -9.82 -8.68 -2.95
CA GLN A 43 -8.91 -7.63 -2.52
C GLN A 43 -7.89 -8.14 -1.51
N ASN A 44 -8.29 -9.01 -0.57
CA ASN A 44 -7.36 -9.60 0.40
C ASN A 44 -6.23 -10.39 -0.28
N ARG A 45 -6.52 -11.11 -1.37
CA ARG A 45 -5.49 -11.81 -2.14
C ARG A 45 -4.52 -10.83 -2.80
N LYS A 46 -5.04 -9.76 -3.42
CA LYS A 46 -4.22 -8.69 -4.02
C LYS A 46 -3.33 -8.01 -2.98
N VAL A 47 -3.83 -7.82 -1.76
CA VAL A 47 -3.07 -7.22 -0.65
C VAL A 47 -1.90 -8.11 -0.25
N VAL A 48 -2.12 -9.42 -0.08
CA VAL A 48 -1.05 -10.36 0.25
C VAL A 48 0.00 -10.43 -0.86
N GLU A 49 -0.44 -10.49 -2.12
CA GLU A 49 0.45 -10.46 -3.28
C GLU A 49 1.30 -9.17 -3.33
N LEU A 50 0.66 -8.02 -3.11
CA LEU A 50 1.35 -6.72 -3.06
C LEU A 50 2.36 -6.68 -1.92
N ALA A 51 1.99 -7.12 -0.72
CA ALA A 51 2.90 -7.13 0.44
C ALA A 51 4.12 -8.03 0.20
N GLY A 52 3.93 -9.19 -0.44
CA GLY A 52 5.02 -10.11 -0.80
C GLY A 52 6.04 -9.54 -1.78
N ARG A 53 5.78 -8.40 -2.44
CA ARG A 53 6.77 -7.68 -3.25
C ARG A 53 7.86 -6.99 -2.42
N PHE A 54 7.67 -6.89 -1.11
CA PHE A 54 8.53 -6.13 -0.19
C PHE A 54 9.05 -6.97 0.99
N GLU A 55 8.98 -8.30 0.91
CA GLU A 55 9.66 -9.22 1.85
C GLU A 55 11.19 -9.24 1.69
#